data_AF-A0A835VEW1-F1
#
_entry.id   AF-A0A835VEW1-F1
#
_cell.length_a   1.000
_cell.length_b   1.000
_cell.length_c   1.000
_cell.angle_alpha   90.00
_cell.angle_beta   90.00
_cell.angle_gamma   90.00
#
_symmetry.space_group_name_H-M   'P 1'
#
loop_
_entity.id
_entity.type
_entity.pdbx_description
1 polymer ?
#
loop_
_entity_poly.entity_id
_entity_poly.type
_entity_poly.pdbx_seq_one_letter_code
_entity_poly.pdbx_strand_id
1 'polypeptide(L)'
;MQASGECTVSFPLLSADTRGKHRILAELKNMEQEARCFEEELNELEKIEKASTTLQELLQKIGNSSDPLLPVSRGPANPSWDRWFEGPQELHGCKCWAL
;
A
#
# COMPACT_ATOMS: atom_id res chain seq x y z
N MET A 1 6.44 -41.50 -11.67
CA MET A 1 7.01 -40.14 -11.67
C MET A 1 6.82 -39.60 -10.27
N GLN A 2 7.88 -39.62 -9.47
CA GLN A 2 7.86 -39.33 -8.04
C GLN A 2 8.76 -38.12 -7.81
N ALA A 3 8.21 -37.09 -7.19
CA ALA A 3 8.97 -35.99 -6.60
C ALA A 3 8.11 -35.38 -5.48
N SER A 4 8.06 -36.07 -4.35
CA SER A 4 7.65 -35.48 -3.08
C SER A 4 8.85 -34.68 -2.58
N GLY A 5 8.79 -33.35 -2.73
CA GLY A 5 9.76 -32.45 -2.11
C GLY A 5 9.46 -32.36 -0.62
N GLU A 6 10.14 -33.16 0.19
CA GLU A 6 10.14 -32.99 1.64
C GLU A 6 10.94 -31.72 1.98
N CYS A 7 10.22 -30.66 2.37
CA CYS A 7 10.83 -29.50 3.03
C CYS A 7 11.39 -29.95 4.38
N THR A 8 12.64 -30.40 4.39
CA THR A 8 13.36 -30.74 5.61
C THR A 8 13.72 -29.45 6.35
N VAL A 9 12.88 -29.08 7.30
CA VAL A 9 13.19 -28.02 8.27
C VAL A 9 14.37 -28.53 9.10
N SER A 10 15.55 -28.01 8.82
CA SER A 10 16.77 -28.34 9.54
C SER A 10 16.71 -27.69 10.92
N PHE A 11 16.27 -28.44 11.94
CA PHE A 11 16.41 -28.01 13.33
C PHE A 11 17.88 -28.13 13.72
N PRO A 12 18.52 -27.05 14.22
CA PRO A 12 19.87 -27.12 14.75
C PRO A 12 19.97 -28.23 15.78
N LEU A 13 20.86 -29.19 15.54
CA LEU A 13 21.19 -30.27 16.48
C LEU A 13 21.50 -29.67 17.86
N LEU A 14 20.64 -30.01 18.82
CA LEU A 14 20.74 -29.89 20.28
C LEU A 14 22.03 -29.23 20.83
N SER A 15 22.25 -27.95 20.51
CA SER A 15 23.03 -27.08 21.39
C SER A 15 22.21 -27.03 22.67
N ALA A 16 22.74 -27.54 23.78
CA ALA A 16 22.10 -27.37 25.08
C ALA A 16 21.72 -25.90 25.22
N ASP A 17 20.41 -25.62 25.23
CA ASP A 17 19.93 -24.26 25.14
C ASP A 17 20.28 -23.56 26.46
N THR A 18 21.42 -22.85 26.48
CA THR A 18 21.88 -22.09 27.67
C THR A 18 20.94 -20.93 27.99
N ARG A 19 20.21 -20.48 26.97
CA ARG A 19 18.74 -20.49 26.91
C ARG A 19 17.95 -20.56 28.22
N GLY A 20 17.81 -19.49 29.01
CA GLY A 20 16.91 -19.56 30.20
C GLY A 20 15.48 -19.97 29.81
N LYS A 21 14.83 -20.89 30.55
CA LYS A 21 13.49 -21.45 30.27
C LYS A 21 12.44 -20.40 29.88
N HIS A 22 12.43 -19.25 30.57
CA HIS A 22 11.49 -18.16 30.26
C HIS A 22 11.68 -17.58 28.87
N ARG A 23 12.93 -17.48 28.39
CA ARG A 23 13.23 -17.00 27.05
C ARG A 23 12.73 -17.98 25.98
N ILE A 24 12.95 -19.27 26.19
CA ILE A 24 12.45 -20.32 25.28
C ILE A 24 10.93 -20.25 25.18
N LEU A 25 10.23 -20.15 26.31
CA LEU A 25 8.77 -20.05 26.34
C LEU A 25 8.26 -18.77 25.68
N ALA A 26 8.96 -17.64 25.84
CA ALA A 26 8.58 -16.39 25.20
C ALA A 26 8.73 -16.47 23.68
N GLU A 27 9.81 -17.06 23.18
CA GLU A 27 10.02 -17.26 21.74
C GLU A 27 9.02 -18.25 21.16
N LEU A 28 8.74 -19.36 21.86
CA LEU A 28 7.72 -20.31 21.43
C LEU A 28 6.35 -19.63 21.32
N LYS A 29 5.95 -18.86 22.33
CA LYS A 29 4.69 -18.09 22.31
C LYS A 29 4.65 -17.06 21.18
N ASN A 30 5.79 -16.43 20.87
CA ASN A 30 5.87 -15.49 19.77
C ASN A 30 5.68 -16.20 18.42
N MET A 31 6.38 -17.31 18.18
CA MET A 31 6.20 -18.11 16.97
C MET A 31 4.77 -18.63 16.82
N GLU A 32 4.15 -19.08 17.91
CA GLU A 32 2.77 -19.53 17.92
C GLU A 32 1.78 -18.40 17.57
N GLN A 33 2.06 -17.18 18.05
CA GLN A 33 1.27 -16.00 17.70
C GLN A 33 1.46 -15.59 16.24
N GLU A 34 2.69 -15.58 15.73
CA GLU A 34 3.00 -15.30 14.32
C GLU A 34 2.28 -16.30 13.40
N ALA A 35 2.32 -17.59 13.73
CA ALA A 35 1.61 -18.62 12.98
C ALA A 35 0.10 -18.36 12.91
N ARG A 36 -0.53 -18.01 14.04
CA ARG A 36 -1.95 -17.63 14.08
C ARG A 36 -2.24 -16.40 13.22
N CYS A 37 -1.41 -15.36 13.32
CA CYS A 37 -1.57 -14.15 12.51
C CYS A 37 -1.51 -14.47 11.01
N PHE A 38 -0.57 -15.32 10.58
CA PHE A 38 -0.50 -15.73 9.17
C PHE A 38 -1.70 -16.55 8.71
N GLU A 39 -2.23 -17.44 9.56
CA GLU A 39 -3.46 -18.17 9.24
C GLU A 39 -4.67 -17.24 9.06
N GLU A 40 -4.80 -16.23 9.94
CA GLU A 40 -5.83 -15.20 9.84
C GLU A 40 -5.68 -14.36 8.56
N GLU A 41 -4.47 -13.88 8.26
CA GLU A 41 -4.18 -13.11 7.04
C GLU A 41 -4.45 -13.92 5.76
N LEU A 42 -4.11 -15.20 5.74
CA LEU A 42 -4.39 -16.09 4.61
C LEU A 42 -5.89 -16.29 4.39
N ASN A 43 -6.66 -16.44 5.47
CA ASN A 43 -8.11 -16.54 5.40
C ASN A 43 -8.75 -15.24 4.87
N GLU A 44 -8.20 -14.08 5.20
CA GLU A 44 -8.65 -12.82 4.60
C GLU A 44 -8.25 -12.70 3.12
N LEU A 45 -7.03 -13.12 2.76
CA LEU A 45 -6.57 -13.14 1.36
C LEU A 45 -7.45 -14.03 0.46
N GLU A 46 -7.97 -15.15 0.97
CA GLU A 46 -8.89 -16.01 0.22
C GLU A 46 -10.22 -15.31 -0.09
N LYS A 47 -10.66 -14.38 0.76
CA LYS A 47 -11.90 -13.60 0.58
C LYS A 47 -11.71 -12.38 -0.31
N ILE A 48 -10.48 -11.91 -0.50
CA ILE A 48 -10.19 -10.72 -1.31
C ILE A 48 -10.46 -11.01 -2.78
N GLU A 49 -11.16 -10.08 -3.44
CA GLU A 49 -11.42 -10.16 -4.86
C GLU A 49 -10.14 -10.01 -5.69
N LYS A 50 -10.11 -10.61 -6.88
CA LYS A 50 -9.01 -10.47 -7.84
C LYS A 50 -8.64 -9.01 -8.05
N ALA A 51 -7.35 -8.72 -7.95
CA ALA A 51 -6.79 -7.41 -8.23
C ALA A 51 -7.18 -6.86 -9.62
N SER A 52 -7.41 -7.74 -10.60
CA SER A 52 -7.86 -7.35 -11.94
C SER A 52 -9.23 -6.66 -11.92
N THR A 53 -10.18 -7.17 -11.13
CA THR A 53 -11.54 -6.61 -11.08
C THR A 53 -11.53 -5.30 -10.32
N THR A 54 -10.90 -5.27 -9.14
CA THR A 54 -10.80 -4.06 -8.30
C THR A 54 -10.06 -2.94 -9.03
N LEU A 55 -9.02 -3.26 -9.80
CA LEU A 55 -8.32 -2.27 -10.63
C LEU A 55 -9.21 -1.74 -11.77
N GLN A 56 -9.99 -2.60 -12.43
CA GLN A 56 -10.90 -2.16 -13.49
C GLN A 56 -11.98 -1.22 -12.96
N GLU A 57 -12.55 -1.52 -11.80
CA GLU A 57 -13.50 -0.63 -11.12
C GLU A 57 -12.86 0.71 -10.74
N LEU A 58 -11.64 0.68 -10.21
CA LEU A 58 -10.89 1.89 -9.89
C LEU A 58 -10.65 2.76 -11.13
N LEU A 59 -10.22 2.15 -12.24
CA LEU A 59 -10.00 2.84 -13.51
C LEU A 59 -11.29 3.45 -14.06
N GLN A 60 -12.42 2.74 -13.94
CA GLN A 60 -13.73 3.30 -14.32
C GLN A 60 -14.11 4.51 -13.45
N LYS A 61 -13.90 4.43 -12.13
CA LYS A 61 -14.17 5.54 -11.22
C LYS A 61 -13.31 6.77 -11.55
N ILE A 62 -12.00 6.58 -11.72
CA ILE A 62 -11.07 7.66 -12.07
C ILE A 62 -11.38 8.23 -13.46
N GLY A 63 -11.64 7.38 -14.46
CA GLY A 63 -11.89 7.81 -15.84
C GLY A 63 -13.22 8.54 -16.05
N ASN A 64 -14.19 8.33 -15.16
CA ASN A 64 -15.49 8.98 -15.18
C ASN A 64 -15.54 10.25 -14.32
N SER A 65 -14.61 10.43 -13.39
CA SER A 65 -14.48 11.66 -12.63
C SER A 65 -13.75 12.73 -13.46
N SER A 66 -14.32 13.93 -13.56
CA SER A 66 -13.60 15.10 -14.07
C SER A 66 -12.63 15.60 -13.02
N ASP A 67 -11.33 15.49 -13.28
CA ASP A 67 -10.31 16.11 -12.43
C ASP A 67 -9.96 17.52 -12.99
N PRO A 68 -10.24 18.60 -12.24
CA PRO A 68 -9.93 19.96 -12.67
C PRO A 68 -8.43 20.27 -12.68
N LEU A 69 -7.60 19.42 -12.07
CA LEU A 69 -6.14 19.57 -12.06
C LEU A 69 -5.46 18.93 -13.28
N LEU A 70 -6.21 18.15 -14.07
CA LEU A 70 -5.67 17.49 -15.25
C LEU A 70 -5.84 18.38 -16.51
N PRO A 71 -4.84 18.42 -17.41
CA PRO A 71 -4.90 19.24 -18.64
C PRO A 71 -6.08 18.92 -19.57
N VAL A 72 -6.63 17.72 -19.44
CA VAL A 72 -7.78 17.25 -20.22
C VAL A 72 -8.85 16.77 -19.25
N SER A 73 -9.72 17.68 -18.81
CA SER A 73 -10.89 17.32 -18.00
C SER A 73 -12.06 16.95 -18.92
N ARG A 74 -12.75 15.86 -18.60
CA ARG A 74 -13.95 15.40 -19.33
C ARG A 74 -15.21 16.06 -18.76
N GLY A 75 -15.37 17.36 -18.95
CA GLY A 75 -16.55 18.09 -18.47
C GLY A 75 -16.50 19.58 -18.79
N PRO A 76 -17.57 20.34 -18.52
CA PRO A 76 -17.52 21.79 -18.65
C PRO A 76 -16.47 22.33 -17.69
N ALA A 77 -15.58 23.19 -18.20
CA ALA A 77 -14.63 23.91 -17.37
C ALA A 77 -15.40 24.64 -16.25
N ASN A 78 -14.97 24.44 -15.00
CA ASN A 78 -15.61 25.10 -13.88
C ASN A 78 -14.98 26.50 -13.70
N PRO A 79 -15.71 27.58 -14.04
CA PRO A 79 -15.15 28.94 -14.06
C PRO A 79 -14.76 29.46 -12.67
N SER A 80 -15.18 28.79 -11.59
CA SER A 80 -14.75 29.15 -10.24
C SER A 80 -13.30 28.75 -9.92
N TRP A 81 -12.68 27.89 -10.73
CA TRP A 81 -11.28 27.48 -10.59
C TRP A 81 -10.30 28.47 -11.24
N ASP A 82 -10.78 29.29 -12.18
CA ASP A 82 -9.98 30.32 -12.84
C ASP A 82 -9.32 31.25 -11.79
N ARG A 83 -10.03 31.56 -10.71
CA ARG A 83 -9.51 32.32 -9.55
C ARG A 83 -8.25 31.72 -8.91
N TRP A 84 -8.11 30.39 -8.92
CA TRP A 84 -6.99 29.67 -8.28
C TRP A 84 -5.83 29.41 -9.24
N PHE A 85 -6.08 29.37 -10.56
CA PHE A 85 -5.08 29.04 -11.59
C PHE A 85 -4.66 30.19 -12.49
N GLU A 86 -5.37 31.32 -12.51
CA GLU A 86 -5.02 32.49 -13.35
C GLU A 86 -3.76 33.23 -12.88
N GLY A 87 -3.11 32.77 -11.80
CA GLY A 87 -1.99 33.49 -11.20
C GLY A 87 -2.43 34.87 -10.71
N PRO A 88 -1.49 35.73 -10.26
CA PRO A 88 -1.83 37.09 -9.86
C PRO A 88 -2.41 37.86 -11.06
N GLN A 89 -3.73 38.07 -11.09
CA GLN A 89 -4.42 38.71 -12.22
C GLN A 89 -3.94 40.13 -12.52
N GLU A 90 -3.40 40.83 -11.52
CA GLU A 90 -2.73 42.11 -11.69
C GLU A 90 -2.08 42.46 -10.34
N LEU A 91 -0.87 41.97 -10.13
CA LEU A 91 0.08 42.83 -9.44
C LEU A 91 0.76 43.55 -10.58
N HIS A 92 0.43 44.83 -10.78
CA HIS A 92 1.33 45.75 -11.45
C HIS A 92 2.71 45.49 -10.87
N GLY A 93 3.53 44.71 -11.58
CA GLY A 93 4.81 44.25 -11.07
C GLY A 93 5.56 45.50 -10.64
N CYS A 94 5.93 45.58 -9.37
CA CYS A 94 6.77 46.68 -8.92
C CYS A 94 8.00 46.67 -9.84
N LYS A 95 8.14 47.71 -10.66
CA LYS A 95 9.34 47.98 -11.46
C LYS A 95 10.46 48.51 -10.55
N CYS A 96 10.63 47.90 -9.39
CA CYS A 96 11.76 48.19 -8.54
C CYS A 96 12.98 47.54 -9.21
N TRP A 97 13.79 48.37 -9.87
CA TRP A 97 15.13 47.96 -10.29
C TRP A 97 15.92 47.67 -9.02
N ALA A 98 16.41 46.44 -8.89
CA ALA A 98 17.38 46.11 -7.85
C ALA A 98 18.63 46.98 -8.08
N LEU A 99 18.85 47.93 -7.18
CA LEU A 99 20.13 48.62 -7.00
C LEU A 99 21.09 47.71 -6.25
#